data_AF-A0A4Q6E764-F1
#
_entry.id   AF-A0A4Q6E764-F1
#
_cell.length_a   1.000
_cell.length_b   1.000
_cell.length_c   1.000
_cell.angle_alpha   90.00
_cell.angle_beta   90.00
_cell.angle_gamma   90.00
#
_symmetry.space_group_name_H-M   'P 1'
#
loop_
_entity.id
_entity.type
_entity.pdbx_description
1 polymer ?
#
loop_
_entity_poly.entity_id
_entity_poly.type
_entity_poly.pdbx_seq_one_letter_code
_entity_poly.pdbx_strand_id
1 'polypeptide(L)'
;STDHLTFVATDAHKLVRYRRTDAKAAGTTSFILPKKALTLLKSALPVDDVNVSVEYNNTSAFFKFGSINLVCRLIDERYPDYEAVIPLNNPNKLNIDRQSFLGSLSRVAIYANKTTHQVRLKITGSELHISSEDIDFANEAHERLSCQYEGEDIEIGFNARFLIEMLKNLASEEVVLEMSTPNRAGLLLPQGGDENEDVLMLVMPVMLNSYA
;
A
#
# COMPACT_ATOMS: atom_id res chain seq x y z
N SER A 1 -17.66 6.03 8.87
CA SER A 1 -19.11 5.72 8.93
C SER A 1 -19.51 5.58 10.39
N THR A 2 -20.79 5.37 10.68
CA THR A 2 -21.25 4.90 12.01
C THR A 2 -20.70 3.53 12.37
N ASP A 3 -20.48 2.67 11.37
CA ASP A 3 -20.14 1.24 11.56
C ASP A 3 -18.69 0.88 11.24
N HIS A 4 -17.88 1.84 10.80
CA HIS A 4 -16.46 1.62 10.54
C HIS A 4 -15.68 2.93 10.54
N LEU A 5 -14.38 2.82 10.86
CA LEU A 5 -13.39 3.87 10.73
C LEU A 5 -12.50 3.57 9.52
N THR A 6 -12.30 4.55 8.63
CA THR A 6 -11.45 4.41 7.45
C THR A 6 -10.35 5.46 7.47
N PHE A 7 -9.11 5.04 7.30
CA PHE A 7 -7.94 5.87 7.09
C PHE A 7 -7.48 5.72 5.64
N VAL A 8 -7.15 6.85 5.00
CA VAL A 8 -6.68 6.87 3.62
C VAL A 8 -5.46 7.79 3.51
N ALA A 9 -4.43 7.32 2.81
CA ALA A 9 -3.27 8.09 2.44
C ALA A 9 -2.90 7.85 0.98
N THR A 10 -2.58 8.91 0.24
CA THR A 10 -2.13 8.82 -1.16
C THR A 10 -1.10 9.91 -1.46
N ASP A 11 -0.20 9.61 -2.40
CA ASP A 11 0.73 10.56 -3.02
C ASP A 11 0.58 10.60 -4.55
N ALA A 12 -0.59 10.17 -5.06
CA ALA A 12 -0.95 9.98 -6.47
C ALA A 12 -0.24 8.81 -7.19
N HIS A 13 0.87 8.28 -6.66
CA HIS A 13 1.53 7.09 -7.21
C HIS A 13 1.19 5.81 -6.45
N LYS A 14 0.87 5.93 -5.17
CA LYS A 14 0.33 4.86 -4.35
C LYS A 14 -0.79 5.37 -3.45
N LEU A 15 -1.67 4.45 -3.07
CA LEU A 15 -2.74 4.70 -2.13
C LEU A 15 -2.83 3.55 -1.13
N VAL A 16 -3.10 3.87 0.15
CA VAL A 16 -3.43 2.87 1.16
C VAL A 16 -4.77 3.25 1.78
N ARG A 17 -5.70 2.29 1.80
CA ARG A 17 -6.95 2.34 2.55
C ARG A 17 -6.86 1.32 3.67
N TYR A 18 -7.07 1.77 4.90
CA TYR A 18 -7.10 0.94 6.09
C TYR A 18 -8.43 1.15 6.80
N ARG A 19 -9.23 0.09 6.95
CA ARG A 19 -10.58 0.16 7.51
C ARG A 19 -10.72 -0.81 8.68
N ARG A 20 -11.36 -0.32 9.73
CA ARG A 20 -11.69 -1.07 10.95
C ARG A 20 -13.21 -1.08 11.16
N THR A 21 -13.82 -2.25 11.30
CA THR A 21 -15.28 -2.42 11.50
C THR A 21 -15.68 -2.57 12.98
N ASP A 22 -14.71 -2.68 13.88
CA ASP A 22 -14.89 -2.73 15.32
C ASP A 22 -14.92 -1.33 15.97
N ALA A 23 -14.59 -0.28 15.21
CA ALA A 23 -14.69 1.11 15.62
C ALA A 23 -16.06 1.71 15.24
N LYS A 24 -16.81 2.19 16.25
CA LYS A 24 -18.14 2.79 16.07
C LYS A 24 -18.13 4.29 16.38
N ALA A 25 -18.96 5.03 15.65
CA ALA A 25 -19.11 6.47 15.84
C ALA A 25 -20.60 6.87 15.94
N ALA A 26 -20.89 7.94 16.67
CA ALA A 26 -22.26 8.47 16.81
C ALA A 26 -22.82 9.08 15.51
N GLY A 27 -21.95 9.41 14.54
CA GLY A 27 -22.34 9.97 13.26
C GLY A 27 -21.23 9.83 12.21
N THR A 28 -21.59 10.07 10.96
CA THR A 28 -20.64 10.05 9.85
C THR A 28 -19.90 11.38 9.75
N THR A 29 -18.59 11.32 9.67
CA THR A 29 -17.70 12.47 9.47
C THR A 29 -16.51 12.09 8.60
N SER A 30 -15.86 13.10 8.05
CA SER A 30 -14.58 12.98 7.35
C SER A 30 -13.78 14.27 7.49
N PHE A 31 -12.49 14.17 7.77
CA PHE A 31 -11.58 15.30 7.85
C PHE A 31 -10.16 14.87 7.50
N ILE A 32 -9.31 15.84 7.15
CA ILE A 32 -7.92 15.60 6.77
C ILE A 32 -7.00 16.05 7.90
N LEU A 33 -6.14 15.12 8.34
CA LEU A 33 -5.11 15.40 9.35
C LEU A 33 -3.77 15.73 8.68
N PRO A 34 -3.04 16.76 9.13
CA PRO A 34 -1.68 17.02 8.67
C PRO A 34 -0.73 15.86 9.01
N LYS A 35 0.18 15.51 8.09
CA LYS A 35 1.21 14.48 8.30
C LYS A 35 1.98 14.66 9.61
N LYS A 36 2.35 15.90 9.94
CA LYS A 36 3.08 16.22 11.18
C LYS A 36 2.30 15.80 12.44
N ALA A 37 0.97 16.02 12.46
CA ALA A 37 0.13 15.62 13.58
C ALA A 37 0.05 14.10 13.72
N LEU A 38 -0.10 13.40 12.59
CA LEU A 38 -0.11 11.93 12.54
C LEU A 38 1.22 11.32 13.01
N THR A 39 2.36 11.89 12.60
CA THR A 39 3.67 11.44 13.07
C THR A 39 3.83 11.63 14.58
N LEU A 40 3.41 12.77 15.12
CA LEU A 40 3.43 13.00 16.56
C LEU A 40 2.52 12.04 17.32
N LEU A 41 1.30 11.80 16.81
CA LEU A 41 0.37 10.85 17.39
C LEU A 41 0.98 9.43 17.41
N LYS A 42 1.53 8.97 16.27
CA LYS A 42 2.20 7.67 16.18
C LYS A 42 3.34 7.52 17.18
N SER A 43 4.16 8.55 17.36
CA SER A 43 5.27 8.51 18.32
C SER A 43 4.85 8.63 19.78
N ALA A 44 3.66 9.19 20.05
CA ALA A 44 3.16 9.40 21.40
C ALA A 44 2.32 8.22 21.91
N LEU A 45 1.70 7.46 21.01
CA LEU A 45 0.93 6.27 21.38
C LEU A 45 1.86 5.22 22.04
N PRO A 46 1.46 4.66 23.19
CA PRO A 46 2.21 3.58 23.84
C PRO A 46 2.16 2.30 23.01
N VAL A 47 3.05 1.35 23.36
CA VAL A 47 3.08 0.01 22.74
C VAL A 47 1.89 -0.83 23.19
N ASP A 48 1.41 -0.61 24.43
CA ASP A 48 0.27 -1.32 24.99
C ASP A 48 -1.06 -0.76 24.48
N ASP A 49 -2.09 -1.60 24.46
CA ASP A 49 -3.44 -1.21 24.07
C ASP A 49 -3.97 -0.10 25.00
N VAL A 50 -4.27 1.06 24.40
CA VAL A 50 -4.87 2.20 25.10
C VAL A 50 -6.08 2.70 24.33
N ASN A 51 -7.15 2.99 25.06
CA ASN A 51 -8.31 3.65 24.48
C ASN A 51 -7.94 5.10 24.11
N VAL A 52 -8.10 5.43 22.83
CA VAL A 52 -7.91 6.78 22.29
C VAL A 52 -9.27 7.42 22.07
N SER A 53 -9.56 8.49 22.81
CA SER A 53 -10.71 9.35 22.52
C SER A 53 -10.36 10.33 21.43
N VAL A 54 -11.23 10.44 20.42
CA VAL A 54 -11.11 11.40 19.32
C VAL A 54 -12.32 12.33 19.34
N GLU A 55 -12.08 13.60 19.61
CA GLU A 55 -13.06 14.67 19.49
C GLU A 55 -12.66 15.58 18.34
N TYR A 56 -13.62 16.16 17.63
CA TYR A 56 -13.33 17.02 16.49
C TYR A 56 -14.42 18.08 16.33
N ASN A 57 -14.03 19.16 15.66
CA ASN A 57 -14.94 20.15 15.11
C ASN A 57 -14.51 20.47 13.67
N ASN A 58 -15.05 21.53 13.07
CA ASN A 58 -14.76 21.87 11.67
C ASN A 58 -13.29 22.27 11.41
N THR A 59 -12.53 22.64 12.43
CA THR A 59 -11.18 23.22 12.27
C THR A 59 -10.09 22.46 13.00
N SER A 60 -10.43 21.63 13.98
CA SER A 60 -9.47 20.94 14.85
C SER A 60 -9.93 19.54 15.23
N ALA A 61 -8.97 18.64 15.42
CA ALA A 61 -9.13 17.36 16.08
C ALA A 61 -8.33 17.31 17.38
N PHE A 62 -8.88 16.63 18.37
CA PHE A 62 -8.38 16.47 19.73
C PHE A 62 -8.27 14.97 20.01
N PHE A 63 -7.07 14.52 20.36
CA PHE A 63 -6.78 13.13 20.70
C PHE A 63 -6.40 13.07 22.18
N LYS A 64 -7.04 12.16 22.93
CA LYS A 64 -6.78 11.98 24.35
C LYS A 64 -6.59 10.50 24.67
N PHE A 65 -5.47 10.20 25.34
CA PHE A 65 -5.13 8.86 25.81
C PHE A 65 -4.15 8.99 26.99
N GLY A 66 -4.37 8.20 28.06
CA GLY A 66 -3.60 8.35 29.30
C GLY A 66 -3.60 9.79 29.83
N SER A 67 -2.40 10.36 30.03
CA SER A 67 -2.18 11.77 30.43
C SER A 67 -1.89 12.71 29.24
N ILE A 68 -1.90 12.19 28.01
CA ILE A 68 -1.54 12.94 26.81
C ILE A 68 -2.80 13.53 26.18
N ASN A 69 -2.71 14.82 25.84
CA ASN A 69 -3.69 15.52 25.03
C ASN A 69 -2.96 16.12 23.82
N LEU A 70 -3.37 15.72 22.62
CA LEU A 70 -2.83 16.22 21.36
C LEU A 70 -3.93 16.96 20.61
N VAL A 71 -3.62 18.18 20.15
CA VAL A 71 -4.53 19.00 19.34
C VAL A 71 -3.86 19.33 18.03
N CYS A 72 -4.59 19.19 16.93
CA CYS A 72 -4.10 19.63 15.63
C CYS A 72 -5.20 20.33 14.83
N ARG A 73 -4.79 21.35 14.06
CA ARG A 73 -5.64 21.99 13.06
C ARG A 73 -5.83 21.03 11.88
N LEU A 74 -7.06 20.92 11.40
CA LEU A 74 -7.45 20.17 10.22
C LEU A 74 -7.02 20.90 8.94
N ILE A 75 -6.78 20.14 7.87
CA ILE A 75 -6.60 20.71 6.54
C ILE A 75 -7.98 20.97 5.94
N ASP A 76 -8.26 22.23 5.60
CA ASP A 76 -9.53 22.68 5.02
C ASP A 76 -9.49 22.53 3.49
N GLU A 77 -9.37 21.28 3.04
CA GLU A 77 -9.39 20.90 1.63
C GLU A 77 -10.29 19.69 1.43
N ARG A 78 -10.76 19.52 0.19
CA ARG A 78 -11.49 18.31 -0.19
C ARG A 78 -10.49 17.20 -0.51
N TYR A 79 -10.55 16.09 0.23
CA TYR A 79 -9.75 14.92 -0.10
C TYR A 79 -10.22 14.34 -1.44
N PRO A 80 -9.31 13.85 -2.31
CA PRO A 80 -9.69 13.21 -3.57
C PRO A 80 -10.67 12.06 -3.37
N ASP A 81 -11.54 11.84 -4.37
CA ASP A 81 -12.38 10.65 -4.41
C ASP A 81 -11.52 9.42 -4.71
N TYR A 82 -11.02 8.80 -3.64
CA TYR A 82 -10.10 7.69 -3.74
C TYR A 82 -10.77 6.38 -4.16
N GLU A 83 -12.06 6.19 -3.88
CA GLU A 83 -12.75 4.95 -4.28
C GLU A 83 -12.85 4.88 -5.81
N ALA A 84 -12.97 6.04 -6.49
CA ALA A 84 -13.02 6.12 -7.95
C ALA A 84 -11.74 5.66 -8.67
N VAL A 85 -10.58 5.66 -7.99
CA VAL A 85 -9.31 5.21 -8.59
C VAL A 85 -8.97 3.75 -8.27
N ILE A 86 -9.72 3.10 -7.38
CA ILE A 86 -9.50 1.70 -7.02
C ILE A 86 -10.07 0.80 -8.13
N PRO A 87 -9.24 -0.01 -8.81
CA PRO A 87 -9.72 -0.90 -9.86
C PRO A 87 -10.57 -2.03 -9.28
N LEU A 88 -11.76 -2.27 -9.86
CA LEU A 88 -12.72 -3.28 -9.39
C LEU A 88 -12.60 -4.63 -10.10
N ASN A 89 -12.04 -4.65 -11.31
CA ASN A 89 -12.00 -5.84 -12.18
C ASN A 89 -10.55 -6.18 -12.53
N ASN A 90 -9.92 -6.99 -11.66
CA ASN A 90 -8.55 -7.45 -11.82
C ASN A 90 -8.54 -8.97 -12.07
N PRO A 91 -8.52 -9.42 -13.34
CA PRO A 91 -8.56 -10.84 -13.68
C PRO A 91 -7.27 -11.59 -13.31
N ASN A 92 -6.16 -10.87 -13.15
CA ASN A 92 -4.83 -11.43 -12.94
C ASN A 92 -4.50 -11.37 -11.44
N LYS A 93 -4.48 -12.51 -10.76
CA LYS A 93 -4.27 -12.62 -9.31
C LYS A 93 -3.05 -13.46 -9.00
N LEU A 94 -2.03 -12.82 -8.43
CA LEU A 94 -0.79 -13.45 -7.98
C LEU A 94 -0.84 -13.63 -6.46
N ASN A 95 -0.97 -14.86 -5.97
CA ASN A 95 -0.78 -15.21 -4.56
C ASN A 95 0.68 -15.67 -4.33
N ILE A 96 1.33 -15.08 -3.33
CA ILE A 96 2.76 -15.30 -3.05
C ILE A 96 3.09 -15.07 -1.57
N ASP A 97 4.09 -15.81 -1.07
CA ASP A 97 4.68 -15.58 0.25
C ASP A 97 5.27 -14.16 0.33
N ARG A 98 4.81 -13.39 1.32
CA ARG A 98 5.13 -11.98 1.48
C ARG A 98 6.62 -11.78 1.70
N GLN A 99 7.26 -12.62 2.51
CA GLN A 99 8.67 -12.45 2.89
C GLN A 99 9.62 -12.79 1.73
N SER A 100 9.31 -13.84 0.97
CA SER A 100 10.04 -14.21 -0.24
C SER A 100 9.94 -13.12 -1.29
N PHE A 101 8.73 -12.58 -1.50
CA PHE A 101 8.52 -11.49 -2.45
C PHE A 101 9.26 -10.21 -2.03
N LEU A 102 9.15 -9.81 -0.76
CA LEU A 102 9.85 -8.67 -0.19
C LEU A 102 11.38 -8.82 -0.30
N GLY A 103 11.90 -10.01 0.03
CA GLY A 103 13.33 -10.30 -0.04
C GLY A 103 13.86 -10.23 -1.46
N SER A 104 13.14 -10.80 -2.42
CA SER A 104 13.50 -10.76 -3.84
C SER A 104 13.46 -9.34 -4.40
N LEU A 105 12.39 -8.59 -4.15
CA LEU A 105 12.30 -7.17 -4.53
C LEU A 105 13.43 -6.35 -3.92
N SER A 106 13.78 -6.59 -2.65
CA SER A 106 14.83 -5.85 -1.96
C SER A 106 16.22 -6.12 -2.52
N ARG A 107 16.50 -7.34 -3.02
CA ARG A 107 17.76 -7.69 -3.68
C ARG A 107 17.82 -7.15 -5.11
N VAL A 108 16.76 -7.36 -5.89
CA VAL A 108 16.66 -6.88 -7.27
C VAL A 108 16.74 -5.35 -7.32
N ALA A 109 16.05 -4.64 -6.42
CA ALA A 109 16.04 -3.17 -6.39
C ALA A 109 17.42 -2.50 -6.19
N ILE A 110 18.45 -3.24 -5.75
CA ILE A 110 19.83 -2.74 -5.66
C ILE A 110 20.39 -2.42 -7.06
N TYR A 111 19.95 -3.16 -8.08
CA TYR A 111 20.39 -3.06 -9.47
C TYR A 111 19.43 -2.26 -10.35
N ALA A 112 18.33 -1.76 -9.80
CA ALA A 112 17.39 -0.90 -10.51
C ALA A 112 17.96 0.50 -10.70
N ASN A 113 17.56 1.17 -11.79
CA ASN A 113 17.90 2.57 -12.02
C ASN A 113 17.60 3.44 -10.79
N LYS A 114 18.59 4.24 -10.39
CA LYS A 114 18.55 5.03 -9.14
C LYS A 114 17.51 6.16 -9.14
N THR A 115 16.95 6.51 -10.30
CA THR A 115 15.93 7.55 -10.43
C THR A 115 14.53 6.94 -10.47
N THR A 116 14.32 5.91 -11.29
CA THR A 116 12.99 5.33 -11.49
C THR A 116 12.64 4.22 -10.50
N HIS A 117 13.65 3.52 -9.97
CA HIS A 117 13.51 2.30 -9.18
C HIS A 117 12.61 1.25 -9.85
N GLN A 118 12.66 1.19 -11.18
CA GLN A 118 11.83 0.30 -11.97
C GLN A 118 12.20 -1.16 -11.70
N VAL A 119 11.19 -1.96 -11.39
CA VAL A 119 11.24 -3.42 -11.38
C VAL A 119 10.19 -3.95 -12.34
N ARG A 120 10.55 -4.98 -13.10
CA ARG A 120 9.72 -5.69 -14.06
C ARG A 120 9.28 -7.00 -13.42
N LEU A 121 7.97 -7.20 -13.36
CA LEU A 121 7.35 -8.45 -12.94
C LEU A 121 6.80 -9.12 -14.18
N LYS A 122 7.35 -10.28 -14.54
CA LYS A 122 6.85 -11.13 -15.61
C LYS A 122 6.31 -12.41 -14.99
N ILE A 123 5.02 -12.66 -15.17
CA ILE A 123 4.34 -13.83 -14.60
C ILE A 123 3.94 -14.73 -15.75
N THR A 124 4.38 -15.98 -15.69
CA THR A 124 4.09 -16.99 -16.71
C THR A 124 3.77 -18.31 -16.03
N GLY A 125 2.52 -18.79 -16.15
CA GLY A 125 2.06 -19.95 -15.40
C GLY A 125 2.25 -19.80 -13.89
N SER A 126 2.95 -20.74 -13.24
CA SER A 126 3.18 -20.75 -11.79
C SER A 126 4.45 -20.01 -11.33
N GLU A 127 4.98 -19.11 -12.16
CA GLU A 127 6.29 -18.51 -11.95
C GLU A 127 6.30 -17.01 -12.12
N LEU A 128 6.86 -16.34 -11.13
CA LEU A 128 7.11 -14.91 -11.12
C LEU A 128 8.60 -14.67 -11.37
N HIS A 129 8.91 -14.04 -12.49
CA HIS A 129 10.22 -13.48 -12.78
C HIS A 129 10.25 -12.01 -12.36
N ILE A 130 11.23 -11.66 -11.52
CA ILE A 130 11.45 -10.31 -11.02
C ILE A 130 12.79 -9.85 -11.56
N SER A 131 12.80 -8.73 -12.30
CA SER A 131 14.05 -8.20 -12.82
C SER A 131 14.13 -6.69 -12.76
N SER A 132 15.36 -6.19 -12.74
CA SER A 132 15.64 -4.77 -12.86
C SER A 132 16.94 -4.56 -13.59
N GLU A 133 17.07 -3.41 -14.26
CA GLU A 133 18.28 -3.02 -14.96
C GLU A 133 18.58 -1.54 -14.70
N ASP A 134 19.87 -1.20 -14.75
CA ASP A 134 20.38 0.16 -14.81
C ASP A 134 21.36 0.25 -15.99
N ILE A 135 20.84 0.67 -17.14
CA ILE A 135 21.55 0.64 -18.43
C ILE A 135 22.79 1.54 -18.40
N ASP A 136 22.71 2.68 -17.72
CA ASP A 136 23.82 3.63 -17.61
C ASP A 136 25.05 2.99 -16.93
N PHE A 137 24.82 1.99 -16.08
CA PHE A 137 25.86 1.29 -15.32
C PHE A 137 26.01 -0.18 -15.70
N ALA A 138 25.31 -0.65 -16.75
CA ALA A 138 25.29 -2.04 -17.20
C ALA A 138 25.05 -3.06 -16.06
N ASN A 139 24.15 -2.70 -15.14
CA ASN A 139 23.77 -3.54 -14.01
C ASN A 139 22.43 -4.20 -14.29
N GLU A 140 22.31 -5.49 -13.99
CA GLU A 140 21.04 -6.22 -14.07
C GLU A 140 20.92 -7.22 -12.92
N ALA A 141 19.69 -7.54 -12.55
CA ALA A 141 19.37 -8.59 -11.61
C ALA A 141 18.11 -9.32 -12.05
N HIS A 142 18.12 -10.64 -11.88
CA HIS A 142 17.01 -11.52 -12.19
C HIS A 142 16.80 -12.51 -11.06
N GLU A 143 15.57 -12.59 -10.57
CA GLU A 143 15.14 -13.60 -9.63
C GLU A 143 13.87 -14.28 -10.12
N ARG A 144 13.66 -15.49 -9.63
CA ARG A 144 12.49 -16.31 -9.94
C ARG A 144 11.91 -16.83 -8.65
N LEU A 145 10.61 -16.64 -8.48
CA LEU A 145 9.84 -17.17 -7.37
C LEU A 145 8.73 -18.09 -7.92
N SER A 146 8.50 -19.19 -7.23
CA SER A 146 7.28 -19.97 -7.42
C SER A 146 6.10 -19.20 -6.84
N CYS A 147 4.96 -19.24 -7.52
CA CYS A 147 3.76 -18.55 -7.08
C CYS A 147 2.50 -19.29 -7.51
N GLN A 148 1.37 -18.92 -6.93
CA GLN A 148 0.05 -19.32 -7.42
C GLN A 148 -0.51 -18.15 -8.22
N TYR A 149 -0.83 -18.39 -9.49
CA TYR A 149 -1.30 -17.35 -10.38
C TYR A 149 -2.55 -17.79 -11.13
N GLU A 150 -3.55 -16.92 -11.12
CA GLU A 150 -4.76 -17.06 -11.91
C GLU A 150 -4.82 -15.87 -12.86
N GLY A 151 -4.89 -16.11 -14.16
CA GLY A 151 -4.93 -15.04 -15.16
C GLY A 151 -4.18 -15.39 -16.44
N GLU A 152 -3.98 -14.37 -17.28
CA GLU A 152 -3.16 -14.46 -18.48
C GLU A 152 -1.73 -14.02 -18.17
N ASP A 153 -0.74 -14.62 -18.85
CA ASP A 153 0.65 -14.20 -18.75
C ASP A 153 0.77 -12.68 -18.91
N ILE A 154 1.39 -12.02 -17.93
CA ILE A 154 1.50 -10.57 -17.87
C ILE A 154 2.93 -10.13 -17.59
N GLU A 155 3.29 -9.00 -18.18
CA GLU A 155 4.51 -8.29 -17.88
C GLU A 155 4.18 -6.84 -17.50
N ILE A 156 4.54 -6.45 -16.28
CA ILE A 156 4.16 -5.16 -15.70
C ILE A 156 5.33 -4.56 -14.91
N GLY A 157 5.50 -3.24 -15.03
CA GLY A 157 6.51 -2.49 -14.32
C GLY A 157 5.95 -1.83 -13.08
N PHE A 158 6.70 -1.86 -11.97
CA PHE A 158 6.40 -1.08 -10.77
C PHE A 158 7.63 -0.32 -10.27
N ASN A 159 7.41 0.65 -9.40
CA ASN A 159 8.49 1.20 -8.58
C ASN A 159 8.73 0.25 -7.40
N ALA A 160 9.92 -0.37 -7.34
CA ALA A 160 10.27 -1.35 -6.33
C ALA A 160 10.19 -0.80 -4.90
N ARG A 161 10.51 0.49 -4.70
CA ARG A 161 10.45 1.11 -3.37
C ARG A 161 9.04 1.13 -2.82
N PHE A 162 8.03 1.35 -3.67
CA PHE A 162 6.63 1.35 -3.24
C PHE A 162 6.17 -0.04 -2.84
N LEU A 163 6.47 -1.07 -3.64
CA LEU A 163 6.15 -2.46 -3.29
C LEU A 163 6.85 -2.88 -1.98
N ILE A 164 8.14 -2.57 -1.83
CA ILE A 164 8.90 -2.86 -0.61
C ILE A 164 8.30 -2.16 0.62
N GLU A 165 7.94 -0.87 0.49
CA GLU A 165 7.29 -0.12 1.57
C GLU A 165 5.95 -0.75 1.97
N MET A 166 5.11 -1.09 0.99
CA MET A 166 3.83 -1.74 1.22
C MET A 166 3.98 -3.10 1.94
N LEU A 167 4.83 -3.97 1.41
CA LEU A 167 5.08 -5.32 1.97
C LEU A 167 5.66 -5.27 3.40
N LYS A 168 6.44 -4.23 3.74
CA LYS A 168 6.97 -4.02 5.10
C LYS A 168 5.92 -3.59 6.11
N ASN A 169 4.81 -2.99 5.66
CA ASN A 169 3.71 -2.56 6.53
C ASN A 169 2.63 -3.62 6.70
N LEU A 170 2.77 -4.79 6.05
CA LEU A 170 1.88 -5.94 6.21
C LEU A 170 2.49 -6.97 7.14
N ALA A 171 1.64 -7.60 7.96
CA ALA A 171 2.02 -8.68 8.87
C ALA A 171 1.63 -10.07 8.36
N SER A 172 0.79 -10.17 7.31
CA SER A 172 0.31 -11.44 6.75
C SER A 172 1.46 -12.31 6.23
N GLU A 173 1.30 -13.64 6.25
CA GLU A 173 2.27 -14.55 5.65
C GLU A 173 2.21 -14.50 4.13
N GLU A 174 0.99 -14.51 3.57
CA GLU A 174 0.74 -14.40 2.14
C GLU A 174 0.14 -13.03 1.76
N VAL A 175 0.32 -12.66 0.50
CA VAL A 175 -0.27 -11.48 -0.12
C VAL A 175 -0.80 -11.83 -1.51
N VAL A 176 -1.85 -11.14 -1.94
CA VAL A 176 -2.35 -11.19 -3.31
C VAL A 176 -2.07 -9.87 -4.00
N LEU A 177 -1.37 -9.93 -5.13
CA LEU A 177 -1.24 -8.83 -6.07
C LEU A 177 -2.27 -9.03 -7.20
N GLU A 178 -3.32 -8.23 -7.20
CA GLU A 178 -4.33 -8.20 -8.25
C GLU A 178 -3.98 -7.15 -9.32
N MET A 179 -4.09 -7.55 -10.58
CA MET A 179 -3.72 -6.74 -11.75
C MET A 179 -4.74 -6.91 -12.86
N SER A 180 -4.70 -5.98 -13.83
CA SER A 180 -5.44 -6.08 -15.08
C SER A 180 -4.49 -5.95 -16.26
N THR A 181 -4.37 -4.77 -16.86
CA THR A 181 -3.43 -4.50 -17.96
C THR A 181 -2.15 -3.85 -17.43
N PRO A 182 -1.00 -3.95 -18.15
CA PRO A 182 0.28 -3.38 -17.71
C PRO A 182 0.30 -1.87 -17.41
N ASN A 183 -0.70 -1.13 -17.90
CA ASN A 183 -0.86 0.32 -17.70
C ASN A 183 -1.91 0.69 -16.64
N ARG A 184 -2.50 -0.30 -15.95
CA ARG A 184 -3.47 -0.07 -14.87
C ARG A 184 -2.86 -0.34 -13.50
N ALA A 185 -3.41 0.31 -12.49
CA ALA A 185 -2.99 0.14 -11.10
C ALA A 185 -3.11 -1.33 -10.65
N GLY A 186 -2.14 -1.77 -9.86
CA GLY A 186 -2.20 -3.04 -9.14
C GLY A 186 -2.72 -2.84 -7.72
N LEU A 187 -3.39 -3.85 -7.17
CA LEU A 187 -3.80 -3.91 -5.77
C LEU A 187 -3.01 -4.97 -5.03
N LEU A 188 -2.33 -4.59 -3.96
CA LEU A 188 -1.67 -5.49 -3.03
C LEU A 188 -2.53 -5.63 -1.78
N LEU A 189 -2.99 -6.85 -1.51
CA LEU A 189 -3.90 -7.19 -0.43
C LEU A 189 -3.25 -8.24 0.47
N PRO A 190 -3.25 -8.09 1.81
CA PRO A 190 -2.87 -9.18 2.70
C PRO A 190 -3.86 -10.34 2.62
N GLN A 191 -3.37 -11.56 2.78
CA GLN A 191 -4.22 -12.74 2.98
C GLN A 191 -4.32 -13.08 4.47
N GLY A 192 -5.53 -13.34 4.94
CA GLY A 192 -5.83 -13.51 6.37
C GLY A 192 -5.72 -12.19 7.15
N GLY A 193 -5.61 -12.29 8.47
CA GLY A 193 -5.56 -11.15 9.38
C GLY A 193 -6.74 -11.09 10.35
N ASP A 194 -6.92 -9.95 11.00
CA ASP A 194 -8.08 -9.67 11.85
C ASP A 194 -9.34 -9.54 10.98
N GLU A 195 -10.42 -10.24 11.35
CA GLU A 195 -11.70 -10.20 10.63
C GLU A 195 -12.35 -8.79 10.62
N ASN A 196 -11.92 -7.92 11.54
CA ASN A 196 -12.38 -6.54 11.62
C ASN A 196 -11.50 -5.57 10.83
N GLU A 197 -10.48 -6.06 10.13
CA GLU A 197 -9.49 -5.28 9.39
C GLU A 197 -9.63 -5.47 7.87
N ASP A 198 -9.74 -4.37 7.14
CA ASP A 198 -9.74 -4.32 5.67
C ASP A 198 -8.61 -3.39 5.22
N VAL A 199 -7.55 -3.98 4.66
CA VAL A 199 -6.39 -3.27 4.13
C VAL A 199 -6.33 -3.43 2.61
N LEU A 200 -6.27 -2.29 1.92
CA LEU A 200 -6.08 -2.24 0.48
C LEU A 200 -4.92 -1.30 0.15
N MET A 201 -3.94 -1.78 -0.60
CA MET A 201 -2.82 -0.97 -1.08
C MET A 201 -2.84 -0.94 -2.61
N LEU A 202 -2.92 0.25 -3.20
CA LEU A 202 -2.88 0.46 -4.64
C LEU A 202 -1.51 1.02 -5.03
N VAL A 203 -0.93 0.47 -6.09
CA VAL A 203 0.31 0.97 -6.70
C VAL A 203 0.13 1.22 -8.19
N MET A 204 0.54 2.42 -8.64
CA MET A 204 0.53 2.75 -10.07
C MET A 204 1.70 2.06 -10.78
N PRO A 205 1.48 1.53 -11.99
CA PRO A 205 2.55 0.92 -12.77
C PRO A 205 3.50 1.99 -13.32
N VAL A 206 4.69 1.56 -13.70
CA VAL A 206 5.63 2.34 -14.50
C VAL A 206 5.71 1.73 -15.90
N MET A 207 5.80 2.59 -16.92
CA MET A 207 5.96 2.14 -18.29
C MET A 207 7.31 1.42 -18.44
N LEU A 208 7.27 0.17 -18.87
CA LEU A 208 8.46 -0.59 -19.19
C LEU A 208 9.03 -0.06 -20.50
N ASN A 209 10.33 0.21 -20.52
CA ASN A 209 11.00 0.53 -21.78
C ASN A 209 10.98 -0.75 -22.64
N SER A 210 10.41 -0.63 -23.84
CA SER A 210 10.46 -1.67 -24.86
C SER A 210 11.73 -1.40 -25.67
N TYR A 211 12.81 -2.12 -25.37
CA TYR A 211 13.97 -2.13 -26.25
C TYR A 211 13.68 -3.13 -27.36
N ALA A 212 13.33 -2.60 -28.53
CA ALA A 212 13.31 -3.33 -29.80
C ALA A 212 14.68 -3.21 -30.47
#